data_AF-A0A953A784-F1
#
_entry.id   AF-A0A953A784-F1
#
_cell.length_a   1.000
_cell.length_b   1.000
_cell.length_c   1.000
_cell.angle_alpha   90.00
_cell.angle_beta   90.00
_cell.angle_gamma   90.00
#
_symmetry.space_group_name_H-M   'P 1'
#
loop_
_entity.id
_entity.type
_entity.pdbx_description
1 polymer ?
#
loop_
_entity_poly.entity_id
_entity_poly.type
_entity_poly.pdbx_seq_one_letter_code
_entity_poly.pdbx_strand_id
1 'polypeptide(L)'
;MHEIFPVAAGVLVGLLAFRVASFRMRALLVAALSVVFGVIATIISGEALISWAFVLIDIPLVLGTSIVTVLVLTYATQRSTQRR
;
A
#
# COMPACT_ATOMS: atom_id res chain seq x y z
N MET A 1 12.86 12.53 0.92
CA MET A 1 11.99 12.30 2.10
C MET A 1 10.52 12.16 1.70
N HIS A 2 10.04 12.85 0.65
CA HIS A 2 8.64 12.82 0.20
C HIS A 2 8.09 11.41 -0.13
N GLU A 3 8.95 10.51 -0.62
CA GLU A 3 8.56 9.14 -0.96
C GLU A 3 8.43 8.21 0.26
N ILE A 4 8.95 8.60 1.43
CA ILE A 4 8.93 7.73 2.63
C ILE A 4 7.49 7.54 3.13
N PHE A 5 6.69 8.61 3.08
CA PHE A 5 5.31 8.57 3.52
C PHE A 5 4.44 7.61 2.67
N PRO A 6 4.41 7.70 1.32
CA PRO A 6 3.64 6.76 0.50
C PRO A 6 4.16 5.32 0.62
N VAL A 7 5.48 5.09 0.77
CA VAL A 7 6.00 3.75 1.06
C VAL A 7 5.45 3.20 2.38
N ALA A 8 5.58 3.98 3.47
CA ALA A 8 5.13 3.56 4.79
C ALA A 8 3.61 3.31 4.82
N ALA A 9 2.83 4.19 4.17
CA ALA A 9 1.40 4.04 4.03
C ALA A 9 1.05 2.75 3.28
N GLY A 10 1.73 2.44 2.18
CA GLY A 10 1.48 1.20 1.45
C GLY A 10 1.85 -0.06 2.22
N VAL A 11 2.92 -0.04 3.02
CA VAL A 11 3.23 -1.15 3.96
C VAL A 11 2.10 -1.34 4.96
N LEU A 12 1.58 -0.27 5.56
CA LEU A 12 0.44 -0.33 6.48
C LEU A 12 -0.82 -0.88 5.80
N VAL A 13 -1.13 -0.42 4.59
CA VAL A 13 -2.26 -0.95 3.79
C VAL A 13 -2.08 -2.44 3.54
N GLY A 14 -0.88 -2.89 3.15
CA GLY A 14 -0.60 -4.30 2.93
C GLY A 14 -0.75 -5.17 4.18
N LEU A 15 -0.30 -4.66 5.34
CA LEU A 15 -0.47 -5.33 6.64
C LEU A 15 -1.95 -5.48 7.02
N LEU A 16 -2.75 -4.42 6.83
CA LEU A 16 -4.19 -4.44 7.08
C LEU A 16 -4.91 -5.40 6.13
N ALA A 17 -4.60 -5.32 4.83
CA ALA A 17 -5.20 -6.14 3.79
C ALA A 17 -4.86 -7.64 3.95
N PHE A 18 -3.68 -7.97 4.49
CA PHE A 18 -3.27 -9.36 4.72
C PHE A 18 -4.24 -10.13 5.63
N ARG A 19 -4.92 -9.44 6.57
CA ARG A 19 -5.91 -10.06 7.47
C ARG A 19 -7.23 -10.42 6.77
N VAL A 20 -7.48 -9.90 5.56
CA VAL A 20 -8.74 -10.11 4.83
C VAL A 20 -8.64 -11.41 4.03
N ALA A 21 -9.44 -12.42 4.38
CA ALA A 21 -9.39 -13.74 3.70
C ALA A 21 -9.92 -13.71 2.26
N SER A 22 -10.98 -12.93 1.99
CA SER A 22 -11.57 -12.83 0.66
C SER A 22 -10.65 -12.06 -0.30
N PHE A 23 -10.22 -12.71 -1.38
CA PHE A 23 -9.37 -12.09 -2.40
C PHE A 23 -10.00 -10.82 -3.00
N ARG A 24 -11.30 -10.87 -3.33
CA ARG A 24 -12.02 -9.71 -3.90
C ARG A 24 -12.07 -8.54 -2.93
N MET A 25 -12.40 -8.81 -1.67
CA MET A 25 -12.47 -7.78 -0.63
C MET A 25 -11.07 -7.21 -0.33
N ARG A 26 -10.04 -8.06 -0.33
CA ARG A 26 -8.64 -7.65 -0.18
C ARG A 26 -8.20 -6.73 -1.31
N ALA A 27 -8.47 -7.12 -2.55
CA ALA A 27 -8.12 -6.32 -3.73
C ALA A 27 -8.84 -4.96 -3.71
N LEU A 28 -10.13 -4.94 -3.37
CA LEU A 28 -10.90 -3.71 -3.24
C LEU A 28 -10.33 -2.80 -2.13
N LEU A 29 -10.00 -3.37 -0.97
CA LEU A 29 -9.46 -2.62 0.17
C LEU A 29 -8.08 -2.05 -0.14
N VAL A 30 -7.21 -2.84 -0.80
CA VAL A 30 -5.90 -2.36 -1.28
C VAL A 30 -6.11 -1.21 -2.26
N ALA A 31 -6.92 -1.38 -3.30
CA ALA A 31 -7.14 -0.35 -4.31
C ALA A 31 -7.71 0.94 -3.70
N ALA A 32 -8.76 0.82 -2.87
CA ALA A 32 -9.40 1.98 -2.26
C ALA A 32 -8.45 2.72 -1.30
N LEU A 33 -7.74 1.99 -0.42
CA LEU A 33 -6.81 2.61 0.51
C LEU A 33 -5.59 3.19 -0.20
N SER A 34 -5.09 2.58 -1.28
CA SER A 34 -3.98 3.14 -2.05
C SER A 34 -4.33 4.48 -2.70
N VAL A 35 -5.56 4.64 -3.19
CA VAL A 35 -6.04 5.94 -3.70
C VAL A 35 -6.09 6.96 -2.56
N VAL A 36 -6.72 6.61 -1.44
CA VAL A 36 -6.88 7.52 -0.29
C VAL A 36 -5.52 7.95 0.27
N PHE A 37 -4.63 7.00 0.57
CA PHE A 37 -3.32 7.30 1.14
C PHE A 37 -2.37 7.95 0.15
N GLY A 38 -2.48 7.65 -1.15
CA GLY A 38 -1.69 8.33 -2.18
C GLY A 38 -2.06 9.82 -2.29
N VAL A 39 -3.36 10.15 -2.26
CA VAL A 39 -3.81 11.55 -2.24
C VAL A 39 -3.36 12.26 -0.95
N ILE A 40 -3.50 11.59 0.21
CA ILE A 40 -3.06 12.15 1.49
C ILE A 40 -1.54 12.39 1.50
N ALA A 41 -0.77 11.47 0.93
CA ALA A 41 0.69 11.61 0.80
C ALA A 41 1.06 12.88 0.02
N THR A 42 0.45 13.09 -1.14
CA THR A 42 0.71 14.27 -1.99
C THR A 42 0.36 15.58 -1.27
N ILE A 43 -0.72 15.57 -0.47
CA ILE A 43 -1.14 16.74 0.33
C ILE A 43 -0.14 17.01 1.47
N ILE A 44 0.22 16.00 2.26
CA ILE A 44 1.12 16.12 3.41
C ILE A 44 2.53 16.54 2.96
N SER A 45 2.98 16.02 1.82
CA SER A 45 4.26 16.38 1.20
C SER A 45 4.30 17.82 0.69
N GLY A 46 3.15 18.51 0.59
CA GLY A 46 3.03 19.85 -0.01
C GLY A 46 3.10 19.84 -1.54
N GLU A 47 3.24 18.67 -2.16
CA GLU A 47 3.39 18.49 -3.61
C GLU A 47 2.10 18.78 -4.38
N ALA A 48 0.95 18.71 -3.70
CA ALA A 48 -0.33 19.13 -4.24
C ALA A 48 -0.35 20.60 -4.69
N LEU A 49 0.50 21.45 -4.11
CA LEU A 49 0.65 22.87 -4.49
C LEU A 49 1.55 23.06 -5.70
N ILE A 50 2.37 22.06 -6.04
CA ILE A 50 3.31 22.10 -7.16
C ILE A 50 2.62 21.54 -8.41
N SER A 51 2.05 20.34 -8.32
CA SER A 51 1.37 19.69 -9.44
C SER A 51 0.44 18.57 -9.01
N TRP A 52 -0.67 18.41 -9.72
CA TRP A 52 -1.56 17.25 -9.58
C TRP A 52 -0.91 15.93 -10.04
N ALA A 53 0.16 16.00 -10.82
CA ALA A 53 0.87 14.81 -11.30
C ALA A 53 1.47 13.97 -10.17
N PHE A 54 1.78 14.56 -9.01
CA PHE A 54 2.33 13.84 -7.86
C PHE A 54 1.34 12.81 -7.28
N VAL A 55 0.04 13.07 -7.37
CA VAL A 55 -1.00 12.08 -7.00
C VAL A 55 -0.90 10.82 -7.85
N LEU A 56 -0.59 10.98 -9.14
CA LEU A 56 -0.41 9.85 -10.06
C LEU A 56 0.87 9.05 -9.79
N ILE A 57 1.80 9.59 -9.00
CA ILE A 57 3.02 8.90 -8.59
C ILE A 57 2.78 8.21 -7.23
N ASP A 58 2.19 8.92 -6.28
CA ASP A 58 1.97 8.41 -4.92
C ASP A 58 0.98 7.24 -4.88
N ILE A 59 -0.10 7.29 -5.67
CA ILE A 59 -1.10 6.20 -5.68
C ILE A 59 -0.47 4.87 -6.14
N PRO A 60 0.22 4.78 -7.30
CA PRO A 60 0.92 3.56 -7.69
C PRO A 60 1.98 3.11 -6.68
N LEU A 61 2.63 4.05 -6.00
CA LEU A 61 3.68 3.75 -5.05
C LEU A 61 3.10 3.09 -3.78
N VAL A 62 2.02 3.64 -3.23
CA VAL A 62 1.25 3.02 -2.14
C VAL A 62 0.68 1.67 -2.58
N LEU A 63 0.17 1.57 -3.80
CA LEU A 63 -0.37 0.33 -4.37
C LEU A 63 0.70 -0.76 -4.46
N GLY A 64 1.82 -0.47 -5.12
CA GLY A 64 2.91 -1.43 -5.32
C GLY A 64 3.49 -1.93 -4.00
N THR A 65 3.77 -1.02 -3.07
CA THR A 65 4.32 -1.39 -1.75
C THR A 65 3.32 -2.20 -0.92
N SER A 66 2.01 -1.94 -1.02
CA SER A 66 0.99 -2.75 -0.36
C SER A 66 0.90 -4.17 -0.93
N ILE A 67 0.96 -4.33 -2.26
CA ILE A 67 0.97 -5.63 -2.94
C ILE A 67 2.20 -6.42 -2.51
N VAL A 68 3.39 -5.81 -2.58
CA VAL A 68 4.64 -6.45 -2.14
C VAL A 68 4.53 -6.91 -0.69
N THR A 69 4.00 -6.07 0.19
CA THR A 69 3.80 -6.42 1.60
C THR A 69 2.88 -7.64 1.77
N VAL A 70 1.74 -7.68 1.07
CA VAL A 70 0.82 -8.83 1.11
C VAL A 70 1.50 -10.10 0.62
N LEU A 71 2.26 -10.02 -0.48
CA LEU A 71 2.99 -11.17 -1.05
C LEU A 71 4.05 -11.69 -0.08
N VAL A 72 4.85 -10.79 0.50
CA VAL A 72 5.88 -11.15 1.49
C VAL A 72 5.27 -11.84 2.70
N LEU A 73 4.18 -11.30 3.26
CA LEU A 73 3.49 -11.89 4.42
C LEU A 73 2.87 -13.25 4.10
N THR A 74 2.29 -13.39 2.90
CA THR A 74 1.72 -14.67 2.43
C THR A 74 2.82 -15.72 2.28
N TYR A 75 3.95 -15.36 1.69
CA TYR A 75 5.08 -16.25 1.52
C TYR A 75 5.73 -16.64 2.85
N ALA A 76 5.87 -15.68 3.78
CA ALA A 76 6.43 -15.92 5.11
C ALA A 76 5.56 -16.86 5.94
N THR A 77 4.24 -16.70 5.91
CA THR A 77 3.31 -17.57 6.64
C THR A 77 3.27 -18.99 6.05
N GLN A 78 3.30 -19.13 4.72
CA GLN A 78 3.40 -20.45 4.07
C GLN A 78 4.67 -21.20 4.48
N ARG A 79 5.82 -20.52 4.51
CA ARG A 79 7.10 -21.12 4.96
C ARG A 79 7.07 -21.57 6.41
N SER A 80 6.40 -20.82 7.30
CA SER A 80 6.31 -21.20 8.72
C SER A 80 5.51 -22.49 8.94
N THR A 81 4.53 -22.78 8.08
CA THR A 81 3.71 -23.99 8.16
C THR A 81 4.43 -25.23 7.64
N GLN A 82 5.29 -25.11 6.62
CA GLN A 82 6.08 -26.23 6.09
C GLN A 82 7.25 -26.66 6.98
N ARG A 83 7.67 -25.81 7.93
CA ARG A 83 8.79 -26.10 8.85
C ARG A 83 8.34 -26.76 10.17
N ARG A 84 7.04 -26.97 10.37
CA ARG A 84 6.45 -27.69 11.51
C ARG A 84 5.99 -29.07 11.07
#